data_AF-A0A5E4PJK1-F1
#
_entry.id   AF-A0A5E4PJK1-F1
#
_cell.length_a   1.000
_cell.length_b   1.000
_cell.length_c   1.000
_cell.angle_alpha   90.00
_cell.angle_beta   90.00
_cell.angle_gamma   90.00
#
_symmetry.space_group_name_H-M   'P 1'
#
loop_
_entity.id
_entity.type
_entity.pdbx_description
1 polymer ?
#
loop_
_entity_poly.entity_id
_entity_poly.type
_entity_poly.pdbx_seq_one_letter_code
_entity_poly.pdbx_strand_id
1 'polypeptide(L)'
;MPEMLTKYPDTALKILKDAKIQCGSGAKQQILTWCPKEKFCAFPTGEMCIYGIRDMPSMMQIHTLDILFLPGTFLPLTALAVMIFTLGILTGIKLGGKNSTHGR
;
A
#
# COMPACT_ATOMS: atom_id res chain seq x y z
N MET A 1 -10.91 -3.75 -16.00
CA MET A 1 -9.89 -2.85 -16.60
C MET A 1 -9.79 -3.20 -18.08
N PRO A 2 -9.86 -2.24 -19.02
CA PRO A 2 -9.84 -2.57 -20.44
C PRO A 2 -8.48 -3.19 -20.79
N GLU A 3 -8.48 -4.45 -21.22
CA GLU A 3 -7.28 -5.24 -21.49
C GLU A 3 -6.35 -4.58 -22.52
N MET A 4 -6.92 -3.83 -23.45
CA MET A 4 -6.17 -3.14 -24.51
C MET A 4 -5.25 -2.05 -23.99
N LEU A 5 -5.62 -1.37 -22.90
CA LEU A 5 -4.81 -0.29 -22.34
C LEU A 5 -3.59 -0.81 -21.59
N THR A 6 -3.75 -1.89 -20.85
CA THR A 6 -2.67 -2.46 -20.01
C THR A 6 -1.69 -3.28 -20.85
N LYS A 7 -2.19 -4.02 -21.84
CA LYS A 7 -1.38 -4.95 -22.65
C LYS A 7 -0.63 -4.25 -23.79
N TYR A 8 -1.20 -3.17 -24.34
CA TYR A 8 -0.61 -2.43 -25.47
C TYR A 8 -0.64 -0.91 -25.23
N PRO A 9 0.08 -0.41 -24.20
CA PRO A 9 0.03 1.00 -23.81
C PRO A 9 0.53 1.93 -24.93
N ASP A 10 1.54 1.52 -25.69
CA ASP A 10 2.12 2.34 -26.76
C ASP A 10 1.16 2.46 -27.96
N THR A 11 0.46 1.37 -28.29
CA THR A 11 -0.59 1.37 -29.32
C THR A 11 -1.77 2.23 -28.89
N ALA A 12 -2.18 2.14 -27.62
CA ALA A 12 -3.23 3.00 -27.07
C ALA A 12 -2.85 4.49 -27.15
N LEU A 13 -1.62 4.84 -26.75
CA LEU A 13 -1.11 6.21 -26.87
C LEU A 13 -1.10 6.70 -28.31
N LYS A 14 -0.73 5.84 -29.28
CA LYS A 14 -0.75 6.19 -30.70
C LYS A 14 -2.16 6.48 -31.20
N ILE A 15 -3.13 5.61 -30.88
CA ILE A 15 -4.54 5.81 -31.26
C ILE A 15 -5.09 7.11 -30.66
N LEU A 16 -4.74 7.42 -29.41
CA LEU A 16 -5.19 8.63 -28.73
C LEU A 16 -4.57 9.89 -29.35
N LYS A 17 -3.28 9.84 -29.73
CA LYS A 17 -2.63 10.92 -30.48
C LYS A 17 -3.27 11.12 -31.86
N ASP A 18 -3.58 10.04 -32.57
CA ASP A 18 -4.26 10.09 -33.87
C ASP A 18 -5.69 10.66 -33.72
N ALA A 19 -6.34 10.41 -32.58
CA ALA A 19 -7.61 11.03 -32.19
C ALA A 19 -7.48 12.51 -31.74
N LYS A 20 -6.33 13.14 -31.94
CA LYS A 20 -6.00 14.53 -31.55
C LYS A 20 -6.07 14.80 -30.04
N ILE A 21 -5.90 13.77 -29.22
CA ILE A 21 -5.87 13.91 -27.77
C ILE A 21 -4.45 14.31 -27.35
N GLN A 22 -4.36 15.27 -26.43
CA GLN A 22 -3.11 15.81 -25.92
C GLN A 22 -2.44 14.79 -24.99
N CYS A 23 -1.74 13.83 -25.58
CA CYS A 23 -1.03 12.77 -24.88
C CYS A 23 0.49 12.97 -24.97
N GLY A 24 1.19 12.99 -23.82
CA GLY A 24 2.65 13.12 -23.77
C GLY A 24 3.19 14.52 -24.08
N SER A 25 2.32 15.52 -24.18
CA SER A 25 2.65 16.91 -24.51
C SER A 25 2.90 17.80 -23.28
N GLY A 26 2.90 17.22 -22.07
CA GLY A 26 3.11 17.97 -20.83
C GLY A 26 1.94 18.88 -20.46
N ALA A 27 0.73 18.56 -20.93
CA ALA A 27 -0.49 19.27 -20.58
C ALA A 27 -0.67 19.34 -19.05
N LYS A 28 -1.26 20.44 -18.58
CA LYS A 28 -1.38 20.75 -17.15
C LYS A 28 -2.29 19.71 -16.48
N GLN A 29 -1.72 18.91 -15.59
CA GLN A 29 -2.44 17.97 -14.73
C GLN A 29 -3.20 18.74 -13.65
N GLN A 30 -4.50 18.53 -13.56
CA GLN A 30 -5.39 19.12 -12.54
C GLN A 30 -5.87 18.09 -11.52
N ILE A 31 -6.03 16.82 -11.93
CA ILE A 31 -6.59 15.75 -11.11
C ILE A 31 -5.53 14.67 -10.84
N LEU A 32 -4.76 14.26 -11.86
CA LEU A 32 -3.76 13.21 -11.74
C LEU A 32 -2.38 13.79 -11.44
N THR A 33 -2.12 14.10 -10.17
CA THR A 33 -0.85 14.69 -9.68
C THR A 33 0.35 13.73 -9.75
N TRP A 34 0.10 12.41 -9.76
CA TRP A 34 1.11 11.37 -9.82
C TRP A 34 1.11 10.67 -11.18
N CYS A 35 1.33 11.44 -12.24
CA CYS A 35 1.39 10.90 -13.59
C CYS A 35 2.62 11.39 -14.36
N PRO A 36 3.45 10.49 -14.90
CA PRO A 36 4.60 10.89 -15.70
C PRO A 36 4.11 11.62 -16.97
N LYS A 37 4.83 12.70 -17.32
CA LYS A 37 4.42 13.62 -18.38
C LYS A 37 4.26 12.93 -19.73
N GLU A 38 5.05 11.89 -20.00
CA GLU A 38 5.05 11.15 -21.27
C GLU A 38 3.84 10.21 -21.40
N LYS A 39 3.22 9.81 -20.29
CA LYS A 39 2.10 8.86 -20.22
C LYS A 39 0.75 9.53 -19.91
N PHE A 40 0.78 10.83 -19.62
CA PHE A 40 -0.40 11.64 -19.36
C PHE A 40 -1.15 11.98 -20.65
N CYS A 41 -2.47 11.82 -20.63
CA CYS A 41 -3.39 12.23 -21.67
C CYS A 41 -4.47 13.15 -21.10
N ALA A 42 -4.56 14.36 -21.66
CA ALA A 42 -5.61 15.31 -21.33
C ALA A 42 -6.78 15.16 -22.31
N PHE A 43 -7.96 14.82 -21.80
CA PHE A 43 -9.21 14.72 -22.54
C PHE A 43 -10.09 15.94 -22.25
N PRO A 44 -11.00 16.32 -23.16
CA PRO A 44 -11.96 17.40 -22.91
C PRO A 44 -12.90 17.12 -21.73
N THR A 45 -13.12 15.84 -21.39
CA THR A 45 -14.01 15.38 -20.32
C THR A 45 -13.28 14.78 -19.11
N GLY A 46 -11.95 14.79 -19.09
CA GLY A 46 -11.20 14.20 -17.98
C GLY A 46 -9.71 14.02 -18.22
N GLU A 47 -9.05 13.35 -17.28
CA GLU A 47 -7.62 13.08 -17.31
C GLU A 47 -7.39 11.58 -17.22
N MET A 48 -6.44 11.05 -18.01
CA MET A 48 -6.11 9.64 -17.97
C MET A 48 -4.60 9.42 -18.13
N CYS A 49 -4.08 8.44 -17.41
CA CYS A 49 -2.70 8.01 -17.52
C CYS A 49 -2.66 6.60 -18.11
N ILE A 50 -1.98 6.46 -19.24
CA ILE A 50 -1.85 5.20 -19.95
C ILE A 50 -0.61 4.48 -19.42
N TYR A 51 -0.83 3.43 -18.63
CA TYR A 51 0.22 2.62 -18.03
C TYR A 51 0.23 1.21 -18.65
N GLY A 52 1.43 0.65 -18.84
CA GLY A 52 1.56 -0.75 -19.20
C GLY A 52 1.46 -1.67 -17.98
N ILE A 53 1.39 -2.97 -18.22
CA ILE A 53 1.44 -4.00 -17.16
C ILE A 53 2.68 -3.84 -16.25
N ARG A 54 3.79 -3.33 -16.81
CA ARG A 54 5.05 -3.09 -16.08
C ARG A 54 4.97 -1.91 -15.09
N ASP A 55 4.05 -0.98 -15.32
CA ASP A 55 3.85 0.22 -14.50
C ASP A 55 2.66 0.07 -13.53
N MET A 56 1.96 -1.08 -13.55
CA MET A 56 0.90 -1.42 -12.59
C MET A 56 1.33 -1.31 -11.10
N PRO A 57 2.56 -1.64 -10.66
CA PRO A 57 2.94 -1.40 -9.27
C PRO A 57 2.97 0.09 -8.89
N SER A 58 3.10 1.01 -9.87
CA SER A 58 2.99 2.46 -9.64
C SER A 58 1.53 2.95 -9.58
N MET A 59 0.55 2.12 -9.96
CA MET A 59 -0.89 2.42 -9.86
C MET A 59 -1.50 1.94 -8.54
N MET A 60 -0.84 1.05 -7.81
CA MET A 60 -1.35 0.62 -6.50
C MET A 60 -1.09 1.74 -5.50
N GLN A 61 -2.12 2.53 -5.25
CA GLN A 61 -2.24 3.43 -4.10
C GLN A 61 -2.41 2.62 -2.80
N ILE A 62 -1.59 1.59 -2.60
CA ILE A 62 -1.45 0.88 -1.33
C ILE A 62 -0.11 1.34 -0.79
N HIS A 63 -0.15 2.26 0.17
CA HIS A 63 1.06 2.66 0.86
C HIS A 63 1.60 1.43 1.60
N THR A 64 2.93 1.25 1.64
CA THR A 64 3.57 0.16 2.40
C THR A 64 3.14 0.14 3.88
N LEU A 65 2.63 1.27 4.40
CA LEU A 65 2.06 1.39 5.74
C LEU A 65 0.69 0.70 5.90
N ASP A 66 -0.13 0.56 4.84
CA ASP A 66 -1.40 -0.15 4.92
C ASP A 66 -1.20 -1.66 5.11
N ILE A 67 -0.10 -2.20 4.56
CA ILE A 67 0.30 -3.60 4.75
C ILE A 67 0.78 -3.83 6.20
N LEU A 68 1.44 -2.83 6.80
CA LEU A 68 1.95 -2.91 8.17
C LEU A 68 0.82 -2.84 9.21
N PHE A 69 -0.27 -2.16 8.88
CA PHE A 69 -1.41 -1.95 9.78
C PHE A 69 -2.45 -3.07 9.74
N LEU A 70 -2.21 -4.18 9.00
CA LEU A 70 -3.10 -5.33 9.03
C LEU A 70 -3.14 -5.92 10.45
N PRO A 71 -4.28 -5.80 11.18
CA PRO A 71 -4.36 -6.21 12.58
C PRO A 71 -4.21 -7.73 12.77
N GLY A 72 -4.32 -8.51 11.70
CA GLY A 72 -4.22 -9.97 11.72
C GLY A 72 -2.82 -10.49 12.07
N THR A 73 -1.75 -9.77 11.74
CA THR A 73 -0.38 -10.26 11.94
C THR A 73 0.15 -9.94 13.35
N PHE A 74 -0.33 -8.86 13.97
CA PHE A 74 0.13 -8.39 15.28
C PHE A 74 -0.65 -8.99 16.47
N LEU A 75 -1.89 -9.43 16.25
CA LEU A 75 -2.72 -10.11 17.26
C LEU A 75 -2.07 -11.38 17.87
N PRO A 76 -1.53 -12.34 17.09
CA PRO A 76 -0.94 -13.54 17.69
C PRO A 76 0.34 -13.22 18.47
N LEU A 77 1.15 -12.25 18.01
CA LEU A 77 2.41 -11.88 18.67
C LEU A 77 2.18 -11.15 20.00
N THR A 78 1.21 -10.22 20.02
CA THR A 78 0.83 -9.50 21.24
C THR A 78 0.15 -10.41 22.27
N ALA A 79 -0.72 -11.33 21.83
CA ALA A 79 -1.32 -12.33 22.70
C ALA A 79 -0.26 -13.23 23.36
N LEU A 80 0.74 -13.69 22.59
CA LEU A 80 1.86 -14.47 23.11
C LEU A 80 2.67 -13.67 24.15
N ALA A 81 2.97 -12.40 23.87
CA ALA A 81 3.71 -11.54 24.77
C ALA A 81 2.97 -11.31 26.10
N VAL A 82 1.66 -11.08 26.06
CA VAL A 82 0.82 -10.94 27.27
C VAL A 82 0.77 -12.24 28.07
N MET A 83 0.66 -13.39 27.40
CA MET A 83 0.68 -14.70 28.06
C MET A 83 2.01 -14.93 28.78
N ILE A 84 3.15 -14.61 28.15
CA ILE A 84 4.47 -14.75 28.78
C ILE A 84 4.62 -13.80 29.97
N PHE A 85 4.18 -12.54 29.83
CA PHE A 85 4.31 -11.54 30.88
C PHE A 85 3.46 -11.88 32.10
N THR A 86 2.22 -12.35 31.90
CA THR A 86 1.34 -12.78 32.99
C THR A 86 1.85 -14.05 33.68
N LEU A 87 2.39 -15.02 32.93
CA LEU A 87 3.04 -16.20 33.51
C LEU A 87 4.27 -15.81 34.34
N GLY A 88 5.09 -14.88 33.84
CA GLY A 88 6.27 -14.37 34.51
C GLY A 88 5.93 -13.68 35.83
N ILE A 89 4.90 -12.83 35.83
CA ILE A 89 4.42 -12.16 37.06
C ILE A 89 3.88 -13.18 38.07
N LEU A 90 3.03 -14.12 37.65
CA LEU A 90 2.45 -15.14 38.55
C LEU A 90 3.53 -16.02 39.17
N THR A 91 4.51 -16.43 38.37
CA THR A 91 5.64 -17.25 38.84
C THR A 91 6.53 -16.44 39.78
N GLY A 92 6.79 -15.17 39.47
CA GLY A 92 7.55 -14.24 40.31
C GLY A 92 6.90 -14.00 41.68
N ILE A 93 5.58 -13.76 41.72
CA ILE A 93 4.84 -13.58 42.98
C ILE A 93 4.86 -14.86 43.83
N LYS A 94 4.74 -16.05 43.20
CA LYS A 94 4.73 -17.32 43.93
C LYS A 94 6.11 -17.67 44.53
N LEU A 95 7.20 -17.33 43.84
CA LEU A 95 8.56 -17.50 44.39
C LEU A 95 8.92 -16.42 45.43
N GLY A 96 8.51 -15.16 45.20
CA GLY A 96 8.72 -14.06 46.15
C GLY A 96 7.92 -14.21 47.44
N GLY A 97 6.69 -14.71 47.37
CA GLY A 97 5.83 -14.94 48.53
C GLY A 97 6.26 -16.13 49.40
N LYS A 98 6.97 -17.11 48.83
CA LYS A 98 7.47 -18.29 49.59
C LYS A 98 8.71 -17.96 50.45
N ASN A 99 9.41 -16.85 50.18
CA ASN A 99 10.56 -16.41 50.96
C ASN A 99 10.20 -15.52 52.16
N SER A 100 8.94 -15.12 52.34
CA SER A 100 8.53 -14.22 53.43
C SER A 100 8.00 -14.93 54.69
N THR A 101 7.99 -16.27 54.71
CA THR A 101 7.54 -17.10 55.85
C THR A 101 8.64 -18.02 56.42
N HIS A 102 9.91 -17.63 56.28
CA HIS A 102 11.02 -18.22 57.02
C HIS A 102 12.05 -17.15 57.46
N GLY A 103 11.55 -16.08 58.09
CA GLY A 103 12.37 -15.05 58.74
C GLY A 103 11.78 -14.80 60.11
N ARG A 104 12.24 -15.61 61.07
CA ARG A 104 12.14 -15.36 62.51
C ARG A 104 12.83 -14.04 62.84
#